data_AF-A0A1H8IY16-F1
#
_entry.id   AF-A0A1H8IY16-F1
#
_cell.length_a   1.000
_cell.length_b   1.000
_cell.length_c   1.000
_cell.angle_alpha   90.00
_cell.angle_beta   90.00
_cell.angle_gamma   90.00
#
_symmetry.space_group_name_H-M   'P 1'
#
loop_
_entity.id
_entity.type
_entity.pdbx_description
1 polymer ?
#
loop_
_entity_poly.entity_id
_entity_poly.type
_entity_poly.pdbx_seq_one_letter_code
_entity_poly.pdbx_strand_id
1 'polypeptide(L)'
;MARDQDKRNFALRETSGDESSVFSGGTPRQAALKAARRLDPASSESAADRTELRLREKGTHKVHIYEGWAWEEEAPDDKPDWMPNEITKGNVEKQGVEHLEEI
;
A
#
# COMPACT_ATOMS: atom_id res chain seq x y z
N MET A 1 0.90 -19.00 -21.67
CA MET A 1 -0.11 -18.51 -20.69
C MET A 1 0.64 -18.05 -19.47
N ALA A 2 0.56 -16.76 -19.11
CA ALA A 2 1.02 -16.32 -17.80
C ALA A 2 0.21 -17.13 -16.79
N ARG A 3 0.88 -17.85 -15.88
CA ARG A 3 0.18 -18.42 -14.72
C ARG A 3 -0.58 -17.26 -14.10
N ASP A 4 -1.89 -17.40 -14.00
CA ASP A 4 -2.72 -16.55 -13.15
C ASP A 4 -1.94 -16.46 -11.84
N GLN A 5 -1.26 -15.34 -11.59
CA GLN A 5 -0.60 -15.18 -10.31
C GLN A 5 -1.76 -15.06 -9.35
N ASP A 6 -2.08 -16.18 -8.70
CA ASP A 6 -3.12 -16.32 -7.69
C ASP A 6 -3.25 -15.00 -6.96
N LYS A 7 -4.37 -14.29 -7.21
CA LYS A 7 -4.59 -12.98 -6.59
C LYS A 7 -4.60 -13.19 -5.09
N ARG A 8 -3.53 -12.77 -4.44
CA ARG A 8 -3.39 -12.86 -2.99
C ARG A 8 -4.11 -11.69 -2.33
N ASN A 9 -4.59 -11.93 -1.12
CA ASN A 9 -5.25 -10.93 -0.32
C ASN A 9 -4.37 -10.58 0.87
N PHE A 10 -4.15 -9.30 1.07
CA PHE A 10 -3.34 -8.77 2.15
C PHE A 10 -4.21 -7.91 3.06
N ALA A 11 -4.31 -8.26 4.32
CA ALA A 11 -5.05 -7.50 5.32
C ALA A 11 -4.12 -6.49 6.00
N LEU A 12 -4.51 -5.22 5.98
CA LEU A 12 -3.86 -4.17 6.74
C LEU A 12 -4.19 -4.35 8.20
N ARG A 13 -3.13 -4.48 9.01
CA ARG A 13 -3.19 -4.74 10.44
C ARG A 13 -2.66 -3.53 11.18
N GLU A 14 -3.40 -3.06 12.17
CA GLU A 14 -2.94 -2.02 13.07
C GLU A 14 -2.03 -2.61 14.16
N THR A 15 -1.28 -1.75 14.85
CA THR A 15 -0.39 -2.16 15.96
C THR A 15 -1.14 -2.92 17.05
N SER A 16 -2.43 -2.60 17.27
CA SER A 16 -3.32 -3.28 18.22
C SER A 16 -3.67 -4.72 17.82
N GLY A 17 -3.43 -5.09 16.56
CA GLY A 17 -3.75 -6.40 16.01
C GLY A 17 -5.03 -6.46 15.18
N ASP A 18 -5.84 -5.40 15.21
CA ASP A 18 -7.06 -5.26 14.42
C ASP A 18 -6.77 -5.15 12.91
N GLU A 19 -7.66 -5.73 12.10
CA GLU A 19 -7.55 -5.72 10.64
C GLU A 19 -8.58 -4.77 10.03
N SER A 20 -8.12 -3.65 9.48
CA SER A 20 -9.01 -2.56 9.05
C SER A 20 -9.44 -2.65 7.58
N SER A 21 -8.61 -3.23 6.72
CA SER A 21 -8.83 -3.22 5.27
C SER A 21 -8.13 -4.37 4.56
N VAL A 22 -8.70 -4.83 3.45
CA VAL A 22 -8.10 -5.90 2.63
C VAL A 22 -7.77 -5.37 1.24
N PHE A 23 -6.56 -5.68 0.79
CA PHE A 23 -6.01 -5.29 -0.50
C PHE A 23 -5.64 -6.53 -1.31
N SER A 24 -6.24 -6.68 -2.48
CA SER A 24 -5.87 -7.75 -3.42
C SER A 24 -4.68 -7.31 -4.29
N GLY A 25 -3.72 -8.19 -4.51
CA GLY A 25 -2.55 -7.90 -5.34
C GLY A 25 -1.76 -9.15 -5.71
N GLY A 26 -0.97 -9.07 -6.78
CA GLY A 26 -0.06 -10.16 -7.16
C GLY A 26 1.17 -10.24 -6.24
N THR A 27 1.55 -9.12 -5.61
CA THR A 27 2.69 -9.03 -4.68
C THR A 27 2.32 -8.23 -3.42
N PRO A 28 2.98 -8.47 -2.27
CA PRO A 28 2.76 -7.69 -1.05
C PRO A 28 3.06 -6.20 -1.24
N ARG A 29 4.07 -5.87 -2.04
CA ARG A 29 4.39 -4.47 -2.38
C ARG A 29 3.24 -3.78 -3.12
N GLN A 30 2.54 -4.47 -4.03
CA GLN A 30 1.41 -3.89 -4.73
C GLN A 30 0.26 -3.59 -3.76
N ALA A 31 0.01 -4.47 -2.79
CA ALA A 31 -0.97 -4.21 -1.73
C ALA A 31 -0.52 -3.03 -0.85
N ALA A 32 0.77 -2.95 -0.50
CA ALA A 32 1.34 -1.83 0.24
C ALA A 32 1.16 -0.50 -0.49
N LEU A 33 1.42 -0.44 -1.80
CA LEU A 33 1.17 0.77 -2.60
C LEU A 33 -0.30 1.16 -2.62
N LYS A 34 -1.22 0.20 -2.69
CA LYS A 34 -2.66 0.48 -2.62
C LYS A 34 -3.06 1.01 -1.24
N ALA A 35 -2.44 0.51 -0.17
CA ALA A 35 -2.65 1.01 1.18
C ALA A 35 -2.06 2.41 1.36
N ALA A 36 -0.84 2.65 0.89
CA ALA A 36 -0.19 3.96 0.95
C ALA A 36 -1.01 5.05 0.25
N ARG A 37 -1.60 4.75 -0.92
CA ARG A 37 -2.49 5.70 -1.64
C ARG A 37 -3.81 6.03 -0.92
N ARG A 38 -4.13 5.34 0.18
CA ARG A 38 -5.27 5.68 1.04
C ARG A 38 -4.89 6.54 2.25
N LEU A 39 -3.60 6.79 2.46
CA LEU A 39 -3.13 7.72 3.47
C LEU A 39 -3.48 9.15 3.06
N ASP A 40 -3.47 10.05 4.04
CA ASP A 40 -3.60 11.48 3.80
C ASP A 40 -2.37 11.96 3.02
N PRO A 41 -2.53 12.52 1.81
CA PRO A 41 -1.41 12.91 0.98
C PRO A 41 -0.85 14.26 1.42
N ALA A 42 0.48 14.37 1.48
CA ALA A 42 1.14 15.66 1.68
C ALA A 42 1.23 16.46 0.37
N SER A 43 1.62 17.73 0.47
CA SER A 43 1.80 18.61 -0.71
C SER A 43 2.97 18.24 -1.62
N SER A 44 3.90 17.40 -1.16
CA SER A 44 5.04 16.93 -1.95
C SER A 44 5.64 15.67 -1.34
N GLU A 45 6.39 14.90 -2.13
CA GLU A 45 7.01 13.65 -1.67
C GLU A 45 7.93 13.86 -0.44
N SER A 46 8.70 14.95 -0.42
CA SER A 46 9.62 15.24 0.69
C SER A 46 8.92 15.72 1.96
N ALA A 47 7.68 16.21 1.85
CA ALA A 47 6.85 16.62 2.99
C ALA A 47 5.94 15.49 3.49
N ALA A 48 5.93 14.35 2.82
CA ALA A 48 5.03 13.25 3.16
C ALA A 48 5.51 12.48 4.39
N ASP A 49 4.62 12.34 5.37
CA ASP A 49 4.87 11.56 6.56
C ASP A 49 4.89 10.06 6.23
N ARG A 50 5.94 9.38 6.71
CA ARG A 50 6.05 7.92 6.59
C ARG A 50 5.17 7.27 7.63
N THR A 51 4.27 6.42 7.16
CA THR A 51 3.37 5.64 7.99
C THR A 51 3.74 4.17 7.88
N GLU A 52 3.85 3.48 9.03
CA GLU A 52 4.04 2.03 9.06
C GLU A 52 2.78 1.32 8.56
N LEU A 53 2.94 0.45 7.57
CA LEU A 53 1.90 -0.36 6.96
C LEU A 53 2.24 -1.84 7.17
N ARG A 54 1.48 -2.51 8.05
CA ARG A 54 1.64 -3.94 8.33
C ARG A 54 0.59 -4.73 7.55
N LEU A 55 1.04 -5.56 6.61
CA LEU A 55 0.17 -6.31 5.70
C LEU A 55 0.30 -7.80 5.92
N ARG A 56 -0.72 -8.40 6.52
CA ARG A 56 -0.82 -9.85 6.70
C ARG A 56 -1.29 -10.53 5.42
N GLU A 57 -0.55 -11.51 4.94
CA GLU A 57 -0.98 -12.33 3.80
C GLU A 57 -2.06 -13.34 4.29
N LYS A 58 -3.29 -13.23 3.76
CA LYS A 58 -4.39 -14.12 4.16
C LYS A 58 -4.06 -15.56 3.78
N GLY A 59 -4.29 -16.48 4.72
CA GLY A 59 -3.94 -17.89 4.57
C GLY A 59 -2.51 -18.23 4.95
N THR A 60 -1.70 -17.24 5.35
CA THR A 60 -0.37 -17.47 5.92
C THR A 60 -0.22 -16.70 7.23
N HIS A 61 0.86 -17.00 7.96
CA HIS A 61 1.24 -16.32 9.18
C HIS A 61 2.19 -15.13 8.91
N LYS A 62 2.34 -14.71 7.64
CA LYS A 62 3.31 -13.69 7.25
C LYS A 62 2.70 -12.30 7.34
N VAL A 63 3.42 -11.40 7.99
CA VAL A 63 3.11 -9.98 8.05
C VAL A 63 4.24 -9.22 7.39
N HIS A 64 3.96 -8.56 6.27
CA HIS A 64 4.92 -7.72 5.59
C HIS A 64 4.85 -6.30 6.15
N ILE A 65 5.97 -5.78 6.63
CA ILE A 65 6.06 -4.40 7.14
C ILE A 65 6.65 -3.52 6.04
N TYR A 66 5.93 -2.45 5.72
CA TYR A 66 6.36 -1.39 4.83
C TYR A 66 6.24 -0.05 5.54
N GLU A 67 7.06 0.91 5.14
CA GLU A 67 6.71 2.32 5.32
C GLU A 67 6.06 2.80 4.03
N GLY A 68 4.88 3.41 4.13
CA GLY A 68 4.19 4.02 3.02
C GLY A 68 3.95 5.50 3.26
N TRP A 69 3.99 6.27 2.18
CA TRP A 69 3.68 7.69 2.20
C TRP A 69 2.97 8.07 0.90
N ALA A 70 2.17 9.13 0.96
CA ALA A 70 1.42 9.66 -0.17
C ALA A 70 1.61 11.17 -0.29
N TRP A 71 1.55 11.66 -1.52
CA TRP A 71 1.60 13.09 -1.81
C TRP A 71 0.78 13.43 -3.05
N GLU A 72 0.36 14.68 -3.14
CA GLU A 72 -0.30 15.25 -4.31
C GLU A 72 0.74 15.74 -5.31
N GLU A 73 0.50 15.48 -6.58
CA GLU A 73 1.30 16.01 -7.69
C GLU A 73 0.37 16.57 -8.76
N GLU A 74 0.77 17.68 -9.37
CA GLU A 74 0.08 18.22 -10.53
C GLU A 74 0.20 17.25 -11.71
N ALA A 75 -0.94 16.99 -12.34
CA ALA A 75 -1.01 16.19 -13.54
C ALA A 75 -0.34 16.94 -14.72
N PRO A 76 0.26 16.21 -15.68
CA PRO A 76 0.97 16.82 -16.79
C PRO A 76 0.04 17.63 -17.70
N ASP A 77 0.58 18.61 -18.41
CA ASP A 77 -0.19 19.50 -19.31
C ASP A 77 -0.95 18.74 -20.42
N ASP A 78 -0.41 17.61 -20.89
CA ASP A 78 -1.00 16.76 -21.94
C ASP A 78 -1.98 15.72 -21.37
N LYS A 79 -2.48 15.92 -20.15
CA LYS A 79 -3.39 14.96 -19.52
C LYS A 79 -4.73 14.88 -20.27
N PRO A 80 -5.35 13.70 -20.35
CA PRO A 80 -6.68 13.55 -20.92
C PRO A 80 -7.75 14.16 -20.00
N ASP A 81 -8.89 14.59 -20.58
CA ASP A 81 -9.98 15.28 -19.85
C ASP A 81 -10.56 14.50 -18.67
N TRP A 82 -10.48 13.17 -18.71
CA TRP A 82 -10.98 12.32 -17.63
C TRP A 82 -10.07 12.29 -16.39
N MET A 83 -8.84 12.81 -16.49
CA MET A 83 -7.86 12.83 -15.40
C MET A 83 -7.96 14.15 -14.61
N PRO A 84 -8.01 14.11 -13.26
CA PRO A 84 -8.02 15.32 -12.43
C PRO A 84 -6.74 16.14 -12.59
N ASN A 85 -6.75 17.40 -12.12
CA ASN A 85 -5.56 18.27 -12.15
C ASN A 85 -4.52 17.87 -11.10
N GLU A 86 -4.97 17.33 -9.98
CA GLU A 86 -4.10 16.83 -8.91
C GLU A 86 -4.28 15.31 -8.80
N ILE A 87 -3.16 14.60 -8.72
CA ILE A 87 -3.12 13.15 -8.59
C ILE A 87 -2.41 12.75 -7.30
N THR A 88 -3.00 11.83 -6.55
CA THR A 88 -2.33 11.23 -5.41
C THR A 88 -1.33 10.18 -5.89
N LYS A 89 -0.05 10.48 -5.66
CA LYS A 89 1.02 9.50 -5.75
C LYS A 89 1.28 8.89 -4.37
N GLY A 90 1.85 7.70 -4.39
CA GLY A 90 2.24 7.02 -3.17
C GLY A 90 3.37 6.06 -3.46
N ASN A 91 4.26 5.93 -2.49
CA ASN A 91 5.41 5.04 -2.57
C ASN A 91 5.50 4.23 -1.28
N VAL A 92 6.27 3.14 -1.36
CA VAL A 92 6.50 2.26 -0.22
C VAL A 92 7.94 1.76 -0.19
N GLU A 93 8.49 1.70 1.01
CA GLU A 93 9.77 1.10 1.33
C GLU A 93 9.55 -0.15 2.19
N LYS A 94 10.27 -1.24 1.89
CA LYS A 94 10.13 -2.48 2.64
C LYS A 94 11.02 -2.43 3.87
N GLN A 95 10.41 -2.52 5.05
CA GLN A 95 11.15 -2.59 6.31
C GLN A 95 11.43 -4.02 6.75
N GLY A 96 10.50 -4.95 6.53
CA GLY A 96 10.70 -6.32 7.01
C GLY A 96 9.55 -7.28 6.73
N VAL A 97 9.67 -8.48 7.31
CA VAL A 97 8.62 -9.49 7.37
C VAL A 97 8.65 -10.13 8.74
N GLU A 98 7.49 -10.19 9.40
CA GLU A 98 7.27 -10.89 10.66
C GLU A 98 6.46 -12.17 10.41
N HIS A 99 6.58 -13.13 11.33
CA HIS A 99 5.76 -14.33 11.37
C HIS A 99 4.96 -14.35 12.66
N LEU A 100 3.65 -14.53 12.55
CA LEU A 100 2.76 -14.69 13.70
C LEU A 100 2.82 -16.15 14.19
N GLU A 101 2.90 -16.32 15.50
CA GLU A 101 2.92 -17.65 16.13
C GLU A 101 1.54 -18.33 16.05
N GLU A 102 0.46 -17.55 16.08
CA GLU A 102 -0.94 -18.02 15.98
C GLU A 102 -1.79 -17.04 15.13
N ILE A 103 -2.81 -17.55 14.42
CA ILE A 103 -3.73 -16.77 13.54
C ILE A 103 -4.98 -16.36 14.31
#